data_AF-A0A484G5L3-F1
#
_entry.id   AF-A0A484G5L3-F1
#
_cell.length_a   1.000
_cell.length_b   1.000
_cell.length_c   1.000
_cell.angle_alpha   90.00
_cell.angle_beta   90.00
_cell.angle_gamma   90.00
#
_symmetry.space_group_name_H-M   'P 1'
#
loop_
_entity.id
_entity.type
_entity.pdbx_description
1 polymer ?
#
loop_
_entity_poly.entity_id
_entity_poly.type
_entity_poly.pdbx_seq_one_letter_code
_entity_poly.pdbx_strand_id
1 'polypeptide(L)'
;MEMYFTSPDTCPSAVVKESSKQTVKNFMDATDMAKPKADVRVLTNTQPELERIINEYIRAKMGRSEPRKKTIIIVTDGAWEGMNCEYDLDQCLMLTFQISWPESGYVKDPTDISKIRSITIQFIQFGANERADGRLERLHDDLKRWGFSDLIDAEHAMGDVYKMFQGSLCEEEDLSPRFTRFLPALPILNSKNWKRLRDASHYHTVAHFTTLGRM
;
A
#
# COMPACT_ATOMS: atom_id res chain seq x y z
N MET A 1 10.99 -5.44 -5.91
CA MET A 1 10.08 -5.13 -4.80
C MET A 1 10.87 -4.48 -3.68
N GLU A 2 10.36 -3.42 -3.07
CA GLU A 2 11.00 -2.77 -1.90
C GLU A 2 10.20 -3.07 -0.62
N MET A 3 10.85 -3.06 0.54
CA MET A 3 10.18 -3.20 1.84
C MET A 3 10.68 -2.19 2.86
N TYR A 4 9.73 -1.50 3.51
CA TYR A 4 9.97 -0.46 4.51
C TYR A 4 9.13 -0.71 5.76
N PHE A 5 9.60 -0.21 6.91
CA PHE A 5 8.90 -0.32 8.19
C PHE A 5 8.81 1.05 8.87
N THR A 6 7.69 1.33 9.52
CA THR A 6 7.40 2.63 10.16
C THR A 6 7.55 2.67 11.66
N SER A 7 7.89 1.54 12.29
CA SER A 7 8.23 1.60 13.71
C SER A 7 9.54 2.38 13.87
N PRO A 8 9.60 3.47 14.65
CA PRO A 8 10.88 4.11 14.99
C PRO A 8 11.85 3.14 15.70
N ASP A 9 11.34 2.08 16.33
CA ASP A 9 12.15 1.05 17.00
C ASP A 9 12.65 -0.05 16.06
N THR A 10 12.23 -0.03 14.78
CA THR A 10 12.69 -0.98 13.76
C THR A 10 14.20 -0.83 13.60
N CYS A 11 14.91 -1.96 13.48
CA CYS A 11 16.31 -1.91 13.08
C CYS A 11 16.45 -1.20 11.72
N PRO A 12 17.29 -0.15 11.57
CA PRO A 12 17.45 0.55 10.28
C PRO A 12 17.97 -0.34 9.13
N SER A 13 18.56 -1.49 9.46
CA SER A 13 18.98 -2.50 8.48
C SER A 13 17.86 -3.42 8.01
N ALA A 14 16.68 -3.35 8.61
CA ALA A 14 15.48 -4.08 8.20
C ALA A 14 14.85 -3.40 6.97
N VAL A 15 15.61 -3.24 5.90
CA VAL A 15 15.10 -2.67 4.64
C VAL A 15 15.43 -3.63 3.52
N VAL A 16 14.43 -3.93 2.70
CA VAL A 16 14.63 -4.74 1.51
C VAL A 16 14.62 -3.81 0.31
N LYS A 17 15.80 -3.55 -0.27
CA LYS A 17 15.91 -2.79 -1.52
C LYS A 17 15.66 -3.67 -2.71
N GLU A 18 15.01 -3.11 -3.73
CA GLU A 18 14.69 -3.81 -4.96
C GLU A 18 15.91 -4.45 -5.64
N SER A 19 15.75 -5.71 -6.04
CA SER A 19 16.76 -6.44 -6.82
C SER A 19 16.14 -7.64 -7.53
N SER A 20 16.62 -7.94 -8.74
CA SER A 20 16.22 -9.14 -9.48
C SER A 20 16.62 -10.45 -8.79
N LYS A 21 17.56 -10.39 -7.84
CA LYS A 21 18.07 -11.52 -7.06
C LYS A 21 17.35 -11.71 -5.72
N GLN A 22 16.30 -10.95 -5.45
CA GLN A 22 15.55 -11.06 -4.19
C GLN A 22 14.90 -12.44 -4.05
N THR A 23 14.98 -12.98 -2.85
CA THR A 23 14.36 -14.24 -2.45
C THR A 23 13.37 -14.01 -1.31
N VAL A 24 12.42 -14.94 -1.12
CA VAL A 24 11.47 -14.90 0.01
C VAL A 24 12.21 -14.80 1.35
N LYS A 25 13.35 -15.46 1.48
CA LYS A 25 14.19 -15.41 2.68
C LYS A 25 14.61 -13.98 3.02
N ASN A 26 14.96 -13.15 2.03
CA ASN A 26 15.34 -11.76 2.28
C ASN A 26 14.22 -10.95 2.95
N PHE A 27 12.96 -11.21 2.57
CA PHE A 27 11.80 -10.58 3.19
C PHE A 27 11.59 -11.11 4.61
N MET A 28 11.65 -12.42 4.81
CA MET A 28 11.50 -13.03 6.14
C MET A 28 12.56 -12.53 7.13
N ASP A 29 13.81 -12.45 6.69
CA ASP A 29 14.92 -11.93 7.50
C ASP A 29 14.68 -10.46 7.87
N ALA A 30 14.19 -9.64 6.93
CA ALA A 30 13.85 -8.25 7.21
C ALA A 30 12.66 -8.10 8.17
N THR A 31 11.60 -8.89 8.00
CA THR A 31 10.46 -8.94 8.93
C THR A 31 10.91 -9.34 10.33
N ASP A 32 11.82 -10.30 10.45
CA ASP A 32 12.35 -10.73 11.74
C ASP A 32 13.17 -9.62 12.42
N MET A 33 14.01 -8.92 11.66
CA MET A 33 14.78 -7.76 12.15
C MET A 33 13.90 -6.56 12.52
N ALA A 34 12.71 -6.45 11.93
CA ALA A 34 11.76 -5.38 12.18
C ALA A 34 10.84 -5.64 13.37
N LYS A 35 10.94 -6.81 14.02
CA LYS A 35 10.16 -7.10 15.22
C LYS A 35 10.48 -6.07 16.31
N PRO A 36 9.47 -5.63 17.09
CA PRO A 36 9.69 -4.75 18.23
C PRO A 36 10.71 -5.36 19.20
N LYS A 37 11.72 -4.57 19.58
CA LYS A 37 12.80 -5.02 20.48
C LYS A 37 12.39 -5.00 21.96
N ALA A 38 11.39 -4.21 22.30
CA ALA A 38 10.88 -4.08 23.66
C ALA A 38 9.33 -4.04 23.63
N ASP A 39 8.71 -4.36 24.76
CA ASP A 39 7.25 -4.31 24.94
C ASP A 39 6.75 -2.88 25.20
N VAL A 40 7.44 -1.90 24.62
CA VAL A 40 7.09 -0.49 24.74
C VAL A 40 6.08 -0.17 23.65
N ARG A 41 4.97 0.48 24.03
CA ARG A 41 4.00 0.97 23.06
C ARG A 41 4.65 2.03 22.18
N VAL A 42 4.82 1.71 20.91
CA VAL A 42 5.36 2.62 19.89
C VAL A 42 4.21 3.26 19.14
N LEU A 43 4.17 4.58 19.14
CA LEU A 43 3.19 5.34 18.37
C LEU A 43 3.61 5.33 16.90
N THR A 44 2.80 4.68 16.05
CA THR A 44 3.10 4.51 14.63
C THR A 44 2.63 5.72 13.83
N ASN A 45 3.42 6.13 12.83
CA ASN A 45 3.04 7.20 11.89
C ASN A 45 3.49 6.81 10.47
N THR A 46 2.52 6.62 9.57
CA THR A 46 2.82 6.18 8.19
C THR A 46 3.14 7.33 7.23
N GLN A 47 2.76 8.56 7.59
CA GLN A 47 2.82 9.69 6.67
C GLN A 47 4.25 10.01 6.20
N PRO A 48 5.27 10.13 7.07
CA PRO A 48 6.62 10.50 6.63
C PRO A 48 7.22 9.51 5.62
N GLU A 49 7.02 8.21 5.84
CA GLU A 49 7.55 7.19 4.93
C GLU A 49 6.79 7.16 3.60
N LEU A 50 5.48 7.33 3.62
CA LEU A 50 4.69 7.40 2.40
C LEU A 50 5.05 8.64 1.58
N GLU A 51 5.16 9.81 2.22
CA GLU A 51 5.65 11.04 1.61
C GLU A 51 7.04 10.85 1.00
N ARG A 52 7.96 10.19 1.71
CA ARG A 52 9.31 9.92 1.21
C ARG A 52 9.28 9.08 -0.08
N ILE A 53 8.55 7.96 -0.08
CA ILE A 53 8.44 7.05 -1.23
C ILE A 53 7.85 7.76 -2.44
N ILE A 54 6.76 8.50 -2.22
CA ILE A 54 6.07 9.28 -3.25
C ILE A 54 6.97 10.40 -3.79
N ASN A 55 7.65 11.15 -2.93
CA ASN A 55 8.54 12.22 -3.36
C ASN A 55 9.75 11.69 -4.13
N GLU A 56 10.30 10.53 -3.73
CA GLU A 56 11.34 9.84 -4.51
C GLU A 56 10.84 9.47 -5.91
N TYR A 57 9.59 9.00 -6.01
CA TYR A 57 8.95 8.71 -7.29
C TYR A 57 8.81 9.97 -8.16
N ILE A 58 8.25 11.04 -7.60
CA ILE A 58 8.04 12.30 -8.32
C ILE A 58 9.38 12.85 -8.83
N ARG A 59 10.42 12.83 -8.00
CA ARG A 59 11.78 13.24 -8.42
C ARG A 59 12.30 12.39 -9.57
N ALA A 60 12.09 11.08 -9.53
CA ALA A 60 12.47 10.19 -10.64
C ALA A 60 11.68 10.49 -11.92
N LYS A 61 10.38 10.82 -11.81
CA LYS A 61 9.51 11.23 -12.94
C LYS A 61 9.98 12.51 -13.61
N MET A 62 10.52 13.45 -12.85
CA MET A 62 11.10 14.71 -13.39
C MET A 62 12.47 14.52 -14.05
N GLY A 63 13.04 13.31 -13.98
CA GLY A 63 14.31 12.96 -14.63
C GLY A 63 14.18 12.73 -16.14
N ARG A 64 15.28 12.30 -16.77
CA ARG A 64 15.34 12.02 -18.22
C ARG A 64 14.73 10.67 -18.61
N SER A 65 14.44 9.80 -17.65
CA SER A 65 13.89 8.46 -17.88
C SER A 65 12.44 8.41 -17.45
N GLU A 66 11.59 7.77 -18.24
CA GLU A 66 10.21 7.49 -17.87
C GLU A 66 10.18 6.69 -16.55
N PRO A 67 9.47 7.17 -15.51
CA PRO A 67 9.42 6.48 -14.24
C PRO A 67 8.64 5.19 -14.40
N ARG A 68 9.18 4.11 -13.83
CA ARG A 68 8.46 2.82 -13.79
C ARG A 68 7.19 2.99 -12.97
N LYS A 69 6.10 2.32 -13.32
CA LYS A 69 4.87 2.35 -12.49
C LYS A 69 5.12 1.66 -11.15
N LYS A 70 4.57 2.19 -10.06
CA LYS A 70 4.73 1.64 -8.70
C LYS A 70 3.39 1.33 -8.03
N THR A 71 3.36 0.27 -7.23
CA THR A 71 2.25 -0.06 -6.33
C THR A 71 2.80 -0.14 -4.91
N ILE A 72 2.27 0.67 -4.00
CA ILE A 72 2.68 0.74 -2.60
C ILE A 72 1.65 -0.01 -1.76
N ILE A 73 1.98 -1.22 -1.35
CA ILE A 73 1.17 -2.03 -0.44
C ILE A 73 1.54 -1.63 0.99
N ILE A 74 0.58 -1.26 1.83
CA ILE A 74 0.75 -0.86 3.22
C ILE A 74 0.01 -1.85 4.12
N VAL A 75 0.74 -2.72 4.79
CA VAL A 75 0.25 -3.62 5.83
C VAL A 75 0.20 -2.86 7.15
N THR A 76 -0.99 -2.75 7.75
CA THR A 76 -1.21 -1.87 8.91
C THR A 76 -2.41 -2.30 9.74
N ASP A 77 -2.48 -1.91 11.01
CA ASP A 77 -3.73 -1.94 11.80
C ASP A 77 -4.58 -0.67 11.60
N GLY A 78 -4.00 0.35 10.96
CA GLY A 78 -4.62 1.62 10.64
C GLY A 78 -4.76 2.58 11.83
N ALA A 79 -4.25 2.23 13.01
CA ALA A 79 -4.42 3.05 14.23
C ALA A 79 -3.61 4.36 14.19
N TRP A 80 -2.40 4.33 13.64
CA TRP A 80 -1.47 5.46 13.43
C TRP A 80 -1.48 6.52 14.54
N GLU A 81 -1.30 6.08 15.78
CA GLU A 81 -1.42 6.92 16.97
C GLU A 81 -0.35 8.01 17.09
N GLY A 82 0.72 7.93 16.28
CA GLY A 82 1.76 8.94 16.19
C GLY A 82 1.44 10.09 15.23
N MET A 83 0.26 10.08 14.60
CA MET A 83 -0.23 11.20 13.80
C MET A 83 -0.92 12.24 14.68
N ASN A 84 -0.69 13.52 14.39
CA ASN A 84 -1.26 14.62 15.16
C ASN A 84 -2.75 14.82 14.86
N CYS A 85 -3.15 14.62 13.60
CA CYS A 85 -4.52 14.71 13.17
C CYS A 85 -4.90 13.50 12.32
N GLU A 86 -6.14 13.05 12.50
CA GLU A 86 -6.70 11.88 11.82
C GLU A 86 -6.81 12.04 10.29
N TYR A 87 -6.78 13.27 9.81
CA TYR A 87 -6.92 13.63 8.39
C TYR A 87 -5.60 14.06 7.74
N ASP A 88 -4.47 14.01 8.46
CA ASP A 88 -3.19 14.48 7.90
C ASP A 88 -2.77 13.67 6.66
N LEU A 89 -3.02 12.36 6.68
CA LEU A 89 -2.71 11.49 5.55
C LEU A 89 -3.59 11.79 4.33
N ASP A 90 -4.89 12.02 4.57
CA ASP A 90 -5.85 12.39 3.53
C ASP A 90 -5.40 13.67 2.80
N GLN A 91 -5.10 14.72 3.58
CA GLN A 91 -4.66 16.01 3.04
C GLN A 91 -3.33 15.89 2.30
N CYS A 92 -2.39 15.12 2.87
CA CYS A 92 -1.10 14.87 2.25
C CYS A 92 -1.24 14.18 0.88
N LEU A 93 -2.05 13.12 0.80
CA LEU A 93 -2.26 12.37 -0.43
C LEU A 93 -3.01 13.20 -1.47
N MET A 94 -4.05 13.93 -1.07
CA MET A 94 -4.77 14.85 -1.96
C MET A 94 -3.85 15.91 -2.57
N LEU A 95 -3.07 16.61 -1.74
CA LEU A 95 -2.13 17.65 -2.21
C LEU A 95 -1.09 17.06 -3.15
N THR A 96 -0.55 15.89 -2.80
CA THR A 96 0.43 15.19 -3.63
C THR A 96 -0.15 14.87 -5.00
N PHE A 97 -1.32 14.25 -5.05
CA PHE A 97 -1.93 13.84 -6.31
C PHE A 97 -2.32 15.04 -7.16
N GLN A 98 -2.85 16.10 -6.54
CA GLN A 98 -3.21 17.33 -7.25
C GLN A 98 -2.00 18.01 -7.90
N ILE A 99 -0.86 18.08 -7.21
CA ILE A 99 0.36 18.72 -7.74
C ILE A 99 1.01 17.85 -8.82
N SER A 100 1.05 16.54 -8.61
CA SER A 100 1.88 15.63 -9.41
C SER A 100 1.15 15.04 -10.62
N TRP A 101 -0.18 15.14 -10.64
CA TRP A 101 -1.07 14.70 -11.71
C TRP A 101 -2.20 15.71 -11.98
N PRO A 102 -1.89 16.93 -12.46
CA PRO A 102 -2.92 17.93 -12.74
C PRO A 102 -3.95 17.49 -13.81
N GLU A 103 -3.60 16.52 -14.65
CA GLU A 103 -4.48 15.94 -15.66
C GLU A 103 -5.47 14.90 -15.10
N SER A 104 -5.30 14.43 -13.86
CA SER A 104 -6.20 13.44 -13.25
C SER A 104 -7.54 14.02 -12.80
N GLY A 105 -7.74 15.33 -12.91
CA GLY A 105 -8.92 16.03 -12.40
C GLY A 105 -10.20 15.82 -13.22
N TYR A 106 -10.11 15.42 -14.49
CA TYR A 106 -11.29 15.14 -15.34
C TYR A 106 -10.90 14.18 -16.46
N VAL A 107 -10.77 12.89 -16.15
CA VAL A 107 -10.59 11.87 -17.18
C VAL A 107 -11.93 11.66 -17.90
N LYS A 108 -12.06 12.21 -19.11
CA LYS A 108 -13.24 12.00 -19.98
C LYS A 108 -13.22 10.67 -20.73
N ASP A 109 -12.08 9.96 -20.72
CA ASP A 109 -11.89 8.74 -21.49
C ASP A 109 -11.25 7.65 -20.58
N PRO A 110 -12.03 6.67 -20.09
CA PRO A 110 -11.59 5.66 -19.12
C PRO A 110 -10.63 4.60 -19.71
N THR A 111 -10.29 4.69 -20.99
CA THR A 111 -9.82 3.53 -21.76
C THR A 111 -8.34 3.16 -21.55
N ASP A 112 -7.58 3.87 -20.71
CA ASP A 112 -6.23 3.43 -20.38
C ASP A 112 -5.81 3.78 -18.94
N ILE A 113 -6.41 3.06 -17.98
CA ILE A 113 -6.03 3.04 -16.55
C ILE A 113 -4.51 2.95 -16.37
N SER A 114 -3.85 2.22 -17.27
CA SER A 114 -2.41 2.02 -17.25
C SER A 114 -1.62 3.31 -17.55
N LYS A 115 -2.16 4.25 -18.34
CA LYS A 115 -1.55 5.56 -18.60
C LYS A 115 -1.77 6.57 -17.47
N ILE A 116 -2.83 6.40 -16.69
CA ILE A 116 -3.25 7.34 -15.65
C ILE A 116 -2.56 7.03 -14.31
N ARG A 117 -2.43 5.73 -13.96
CA ARG A 117 -1.98 5.28 -12.63
C ARG A 117 -0.49 4.93 -12.61
N SER A 118 0.36 5.94 -12.48
CA SER A 118 1.81 5.75 -12.29
C SER A 118 2.18 5.31 -10.87
N ILE A 119 1.36 5.66 -9.87
CA ILE A 119 1.45 5.16 -8.49
C ILE A 119 0.06 4.66 -8.09
N THR A 120 -0.03 3.48 -7.49
CA THR A 120 -1.20 3.01 -6.73
C THR A 120 -0.81 2.71 -5.29
N ILE A 121 -1.75 2.78 -4.36
CA ILE A 121 -1.56 2.51 -2.93
C ILE A 121 -2.62 1.49 -2.50
N GLN A 122 -2.21 0.43 -1.82
CA GLN A 122 -3.07 -0.63 -1.34
C GLN A 122 -2.85 -0.84 0.14
N PHE A 123 -3.83 -0.49 0.97
CA PHE A 123 -3.81 -0.81 2.39
C PHE A 123 -4.29 -2.26 2.60
N ILE A 124 -3.55 -3.01 3.41
CA ILE A 124 -3.96 -4.33 3.93
C ILE A 124 -4.10 -4.20 5.43
N GLN A 125 -5.34 -4.20 5.90
CA GLN A 125 -5.68 -3.95 7.30
C GLN A 125 -5.63 -5.23 8.15
N PHE A 126 -5.10 -5.12 9.35
CA PHE A 126 -5.15 -6.17 10.38
C PHE A 126 -5.85 -5.66 11.65
N GLY A 127 -6.41 -6.59 12.42
CA GLY A 127 -7.11 -6.26 13.66
C GLY A 127 -8.51 -5.69 13.43
N ALA A 128 -9.24 -5.46 14.52
CA ALA A 128 -10.59 -4.89 14.49
C ALA A 128 -10.59 -3.59 15.29
N ASN A 129 -10.45 -2.46 14.60
CA ASN A 129 -10.48 -1.14 15.22
C ASN A 129 -11.37 -0.24 14.37
N GLU A 130 -12.58 0.05 14.87
CA GLU A 130 -13.59 0.83 14.13
C GLU A 130 -13.06 2.20 13.68
N ARG A 131 -12.17 2.83 14.45
CA ARG A 131 -11.56 4.11 14.06
C ARG A 131 -10.58 3.93 12.91
N ALA A 132 -9.83 2.84 12.89
CA ALA A 132 -8.95 2.51 11.78
C ALA A 132 -9.76 2.13 10.52
N ASP A 133 -10.86 1.38 10.69
CA ASP A 133 -11.77 1.00 9.61
C ASP A 133 -12.30 2.27 8.91
N GLY A 134 -12.90 3.20 9.67
CA GLY A 134 -13.45 4.43 9.11
C GLY A 134 -12.39 5.33 8.45
N ARG A 135 -11.14 5.29 8.92
CA ARG A 135 -10.03 6.02 8.29
C ARG A 135 -9.65 5.42 6.95
N LEU A 136 -9.51 4.09 6.87
CA LEU A 136 -9.14 3.41 5.62
C LEU A 136 -10.28 3.46 4.60
N GLU A 137 -11.54 3.35 5.04
CA GLU A 137 -12.73 3.53 4.19
C GLU A 137 -12.76 4.93 3.57
N ARG A 138 -12.49 5.97 4.36
CA ARG A 138 -12.40 7.36 3.85
C ARG A 138 -11.32 7.52 2.79
N LEU A 139 -10.13 6.96 3.02
CA LEU A 139 -9.04 7.00 2.04
C LEU A 139 -9.38 6.25 0.76
N HIS A 140 -10.13 5.15 0.85
CA HIS A 140 -10.58 4.38 -0.31
C HIS A 140 -11.68 5.09 -1.09
N ASP A 141 -12.78 5.48 -0.44
CA ASP A 141 -14.01 5.91 -1.11
C ASP A 141 -14.17 7.41 -1.26
N ASP A 142 -13.84 8.20 -0.23
CA ASP A 142 -14.15 9.62 -0.22
C ASP A 142 -13.25 10.41 -1.18
N LEU A 143 -12.02 9.95 -1.41
CA LEU A 143 -11.14 10.54 -2.42
C LEU A 143 -11.72 10.42 -3.83
N LYS A 144 -12.34 9.28 -4.17
CA LYS A 144 -13.03 9.09 -5.46
C LYS A 144 -14.20 10.07 -5.58
N ARG A 145 -14.95 10.26 -4.50
CA ARG A 145 -16.09 11.21 -4.45
C ARG A 145 -15.66 12.66 -4.63
N TRP A 146 -14.43 13.01 -4.27
CA TRP A 146 -13.85 14.34 -4.51
C TRP A 146 -13.23 14.52 -5.89
N GLY A 147 -13.38 13.53 -6.78
CA GLY A 147 -12.91 13.60 -8.17
C GLY A 147 -11.46 13.20 -8.35
N PHE A 148 -10.82 12.61 -7.33
CA PHE A 148 -9.50 12.00 -7.52
C PHE A 148 -9.63 10.67 -8.25
N SER A 149 -8.63 10.34 -9.07
CA SER A 149 -8.54 9.02 -9.67
C SER A 149 -8.49 7.95 -8.58
N ASP A 150 -9.07 6.79 -8.89
CA ASP A 150 -9.04 5.62 -8.01
C ASP A 150 -7.62 5.05 -7.91
N LEU A 151 -6.85 5.60 -6.97
CA LEU A 151 -5.43 5.27 -6.75
C LEU A 151 -5.20 4.56 -5.43
N ILE A 152 -6.20 4.52 -4.55
CA ILE A 152 -6.08 4.04 -3.17
C ILE A 152 -7.16 2.99 -2.91
N ASP A 153 -6.70 1.82 -2.48
CA ASP A 153 -7.56 0.74 -2.03
C ASP A 153 -7.27 0.32 -0.61
N ALA A 154 -8.27 -0.26 0.04
CA ALA A 154 -8.14 -0.85 1.36
C ALA A 154 -8.84 -2.21 1.39
N GLU A 155 -8.13 -3.23 1.87
CA GLU A 155 -8.65 -4.57 2.03
C GLU A 155 -8.28 -5.10 3.41
N HIS A 156 -9.22 -5.76 4.09
CA HIS A 156 -8.92 -6.41 5.36
C HIS A 156 -8.15 -7.71 5.11
N ALA A 157 -7.19 -8.07 5.97
CA ALA A 157 -6.30 -9.23 5.81
C ALA A 157 -7.01 -10.59 5.85
N MET A 158 -8.28 -10.62 6.22
CA MET A 158 -9.16 -11.80 6.17
C MET A 158 -10.08 -11.80 4.93
N GLY A 159 -9.96 -10.79 4.06
CA GLY A 159 -10.70 -10.63 2.82
C GLY A 159 -10.11 -11.42 1.66
N ASP A 160 -10.37 -10.97 0.43
CA ASP A 160 -9.90 -11.62 -0.77
C ASP A 160 -8.41 -11.34 -1.02
N VAL A 161 -7.61 -12.41 -1.03
CA VAL A 161 -6.16 -12.32 -1.26
C VAL A 161 -5.83 -11.72 -2.62
N TYR A 162 -6.63 -11.94 -3.66
CA TYR A 162 -6.37 -11.34 -4.96
C TYR A 162 -6.57 -9.83 -4.91
N LYS A 163 -7.63 -9.37 -4.25
CA LYS A 163 -7.87 -7.94 -4.03
C LYS A 163 -6.77 -7.28 -3.20
N MET A 164 -6.23 -7.96 -2.18
CA MET A 164 -5.11 -7.44 -1.38
C MET A 164 -3.84 -7.12 -2.18
N PHE A 165 -3.63 -7.73 -3.35
CA PHE A 165 -2.42 -7.53 -4.15
C PHE A 165 -2.67 -6.82 -5.48
N GLN A 166 -3.86 -7.00 -6.06
CA GLN A 166 -4.22 -6.39 -7.33
C GLN A 166 -4.91 -5.04 -7.13
N GLY A 167 -5.79 -4.89 -6.13
CA GLY A 167 -6.53 -3.66 -5.88
C GLY A 167 -7.03 -2.98 -7.16
N SER A 168 -6.81 -1.66 -7.22
CA SER A 168 -7.04 -0.72 -8.32
C SER A 168 -6.25 -1.01 -9.60
N LEU A 169 -5.48 -2.09 -9.70
CA LEU A 169 -4.88 -2.48 -10.97
C LEU A 169 -5.89 -3.16 -11.91
N CYS A 170 -7.04 -3.62 -11.40
CA CYS A 170 -8.05 -4.30 -12.20
C CYS A 170 -9.49 -3.99 -11.73
N GLU A 171 -10.14 -2.99 -12.36
CA GLU A 171 -11.57 -2.67 -12.10
C GLU A 171 -12.52 -3.84 -12.40
N GLU A 172 -12.11 -4.80 -13.24
CA GLU A 172 -12.89 -6.00 -13.53
C GLU A 172 -13.05 -6.91 -12.29
N GLU A 173 -12.12 -6.88 -11.33
CA GLU A 173 -12.23 -7.69 -10.10
C GLU A 173 -13.33 -7.15 -9.16
N ASP A 174 -13.64 -5.86 -9.21
CA ASP A 174 -14.74 -5.27 -8.44
C ASP A 174 -16.11 -5.61 -9.01
N LEU A 175 -16.18 -5.87 -10.32
CA LEU A 175 -17.39 -6.31 -11.02
C LEU A 175 -17.62 -7.81 -10.92
N SER A 176 -16.64 -8.57 -10.40
CA SER A 176 -16.69 -10.01 -10.26
C SER A 176 -17.31 -10.41 -8.89
N PRO A 177 -18.52 -11.00 -8.84
CA PRO A 177 -19.14 -11.45 -7.58
C PRO A 177 -18.48 -12.70 -6.96
N ARG A 178 -17.26 -13.06 -7.37
CA ARG A 178 -16.72 -14.42 -7.23
C ARG A 178 -16.45 -14.89 -5.80
N PHE A 179 -16.33 -14.04 -4.78
CA PHE A 179 -15.99 -14.51 -3.43
C PHE A 179 -16.64 -13.72 -2.29
N THR A 180 -17.94 -13.43 -2.39
CA THR A 180 -18.74 -13.12 -1.20
C THR A 180 -19.14 -14.42 -0.48
N ARG A 181 -18.21 -15.03 0.27
CA ARG A 181 -18.48 -15.89 1.45
C ARG A 181 -17.19 -16.47 2.03
N PHE A 182 -17.00 -16.19 3.32
CA PHE A 182 -16.18 -16.90 4.31
C PHE A 182 -15.49 -18.18 3.80
N LEU A 183 -14.17 -18.14 3.69
CA LEU A 183 -13.34 -19.34 3.81
C LEU A 183 -12.57 -19.28 5.14
N PRO A 184 -12.71 -20.29 6.02
CA PRO A 184 -11.77 -20.46 7.10
C PRO A 184 -10.48 -21.07 6.53
N ALA A 185 -9.35 -20.55 7.02
CA ALA A 185 -7.97 -20.93 6.69
C ALA A 185 -7.34 -20.25 5.45
N LEU A 186 -6.46 -19.30 5.74
CA LEU A 186 -5.47 -18.72 4.83
C LEU A 186 -4.70 -19.84 4.11
N PRO A 187 -4.63 -19.86 2.77
CA PRO A 187 -3.60 -20.61 2.09
C PRO A 187 -2.29 -19.84 2.28
N ILE A 188 -1.35 -20.45 3.01
CA ILE A 188 0.02 -19.97 3.17
C ILE A 188 0.57 -19.62 1.78
N LEU A 189 1.02 -18.36 1.61
CA LEU A 189 1.69 -17.86 0.41
C LEU A 189 2.85 -18.78 0.02
N ASN A 190 2.63 -19.66 -0.96
CA ASN A 190 3.65 -20.57 -1.47
C ASN A 190 4.36 -19.95 -2.69
N SER A 191 5.49 -20.54 -3.08
CA SER A 191 6.33 -20.05 -4.17
C SER A 191 5.63 -20.00 -5.55
N LYS A 192 4.55 -20.76 -5.76
CA LYS A 192 3.77 -20.74 -7.01
C LYS A 192 2.86 -19.51 -7.08
N ASN A 193 2.27 -19.10 -5.96
CA ASN A 193 1.44 -17.90 -5.89
C ASN A 193 2.27 -16.63 -6.12
N TRP A 194 3.51 -16.61 -5.61
CA TRP A 194 4.47 -15.52 -5.84
C TRP A 194 4.87 -15.34 -7.31
N LYS A 195 4.97 -16.43 -8.08
CA LYS A 195 5.34 -16.35 -9.50
C LYS A 195 4.21 -15.74 -10.34
N ARG A 196 2.95 -16.09 -10.06
CA ARG A 196 1.78 -15.50 -10.73
C ARG A 196 1.63 -14.00 -10.46
N LEU A 197 1.86 -13.56 -9.22
CA LEU A 197 1.85 -12.13 -8.86
C LEU A 197 2.94 -11.34 -9.61
N ARG A 198 4.13 -11.93 -9.78
CA ARG A 198 5.23 -11.34 -10.56
C ARG A 198 4.90 -11.24 -12.05
N ASP A 199 4.25 -12.26 -12.60
CA ASP A 199 3.94 -12.32 -14.04
C ASP A 199 2.71 -11.47 -14.41
N ALA A 200 1.82 -11.16 -13.44
CA ALA A 200 0.64 -10.32 -13.63
C ALA A 200 0.91 -8.82 -13.48
N SER A 201 1.93 -8.39 -12.71
CA SER A 201 2.21 -6.97 -12.51
C SER A 201 3.30 -6.46 -13.45
N HIS A 202 2.95 -5.55 -14.36
CA HIS A 202 3.92 -4.65 -15.02
C HIS A 202 4.39 -3.52 -14.07
N TYR A 203 4.15 -3.67 -12.77
CA TYR A 203 4.29 -2.64 -11.74
C TYR A 203 5.34 -3.04 -10.71
N HIS A 204 6.16 -2.09 -10.29
CA HIS A 204 7.09 -2.28 -9.18
C HIS A 204 6.33 -2.23 -7.85
N THR A 205 6.24 -3.36 -7.17
CA THR A 205 5.57 -3.44 -5.87
C THR A 205 6.52 -2.98 -4.75
N VAL A 206 6.03 -2.18 -3.81
CA VAL A 206 6.68 -1.81 -2.56
C VAL A 206 5.75 -2.29 -1.45
N ALA A 207 6.20 -3.17 -0.54
CA ALA A 207 5.40 -3.58 0.61
C ALA A 207 5.92 -2.89 1.88
N HIS A 208 5.04 -2.18 2.55
CA HIS A 208 5.33 -1.33 3.68
C HIS A 208 4.61 -1.91 4.89
N PHE A 209 5.32 -2.17 5.97
CA PHE A 209 4.75 -2.83 7.14
C PHE A 209 4.78 -1.89 8.34
N THR A 210 3.60 -1.61 8.87
CA THR A 210 3.43 -0.94 10.16
C THR A 210 3.46 -2.03 11.23
N THR A 211 4.32 -1.91 12.24
CA THR A 211 4.33 -2.85 13.38
C THR A 211 2.96 -2.84 14.04
N LEU A 212 2.32 -4.01 14.10
CA LEU A 212 1.09 -4.22 14.82
C LEU A 212 1.36 -4.01 16.31
N GLY A 213 0.70 -3.02 16.91
CA GLY A 213 0.62 -2.95 18.37
C GLY A 213 -0.04 -4.22 18.89
N ARG A 214 0.48 -4.83 19.95
CA ARG A 214 -0.27 -5.89 20.64
C ARG A 214 -1.54 -5.27 21.22
N MET A 215 -2.70 -5.73 20.74
CA MET A 215 -4.00 -5.51 21.40
C MET A 215 -4.07 -6.30 22.70
#